data_AF-V9N1S7-F1
#
_entry.id   AF-V9N1S7-F1
#
_cell.length_a   1.000
_cell.length_b   1.000
_cell.length_c   1.000
_cell.angle_alpha   90.00
_cell.angle_beta   90.00
_cell.angle_gamma   90.00
#
_symmetry.space_group_name_H-M   'P 1'
#
loop_
_entity.id
_entity.type
_entity.pdbx_description
1 polymer ?
#
loop_
_entity_poly.entity_id
_entity_poly.type
_entity_poly.pdbx_seq_one_letter_code
_entity_poly.pdbx_strand_id
1 'polypeptide(L)'
;MSFVVAVPEALAAAASDVANIGSALSAANAAAAAGTTGLLAAGADEVSAALASLFSGHAVSYQQVAAQATALHDQFVQALTGAGGSYALTEAANVQQNLLNAINAPTQALLGRPLIGDGAVGTASSPDGQDGGLLFGNGGAGYNSAATPGMAGGNGGNAGLIGNGGTGGSGGAGAAGGAGGSGGWLYGNGGNGGIGGNAIVAGGAGGNGGAGGAAGLWGSGGSGGQGGNGLTGNDGVNPAPVTNPALNGAAGDSNIEPQTSVLIGTQGGDGTPGGAGVNGGNGGAGGDANGNPANTSIANAGAGGNGAAGGDGGANGGAGGAGGQAASAGSSVGGDGGNGGAGGTGTNGHAGGAGGAGGAGGRGGWLVGNGGNGGNGGNGAADGNPG
;
A
#
# COMPACT_ATOMS: atom_id res chain seq x y z
N MET A 1 -33.68 -30.35 -19.47
CA MET A 1 -34.02 -29.07 -20.13
C MET A 1 -34.47 -29.39 -21.54
N SER A 2 -35.60 -28.83 -21.98
CA SER A 2 -36.11 -29.02 -23.34
C SER A 2 -35.15 -28.34 -24.33
N PHE A 3 -34.61 -29.08 -25.30
CA PHE A 3 -33.80 -28.50 -26.37
C PHE A 3 -34.73 -27.76 -27.33
N VAL A 4 -34.57 -26.44 -27.45
CA VAL A 4 -35.19 -25.68 -28.53
C VAL A 4 -34.39 -25.97 -29.79
N VAL A 5 -34.94 -26.78 -30.69
CA VAL A 5 -34.39 -26.96 -32.04
C VAL A 5 -34.92 -25.82 -32.88
N ALA A 6 -34.10 -24.80 -33.10
CA ALA A 6 -34.35 -23.81 -34.15
C ALA A 6 -33.90 -24.44 -35.47
N VAL A 7 -34.70 -24.33 -36.53
CA VAL A 7 -34.28 -24.72 -37.89
C VAL A 7 -33.99 -23.42 -38.63
N PRO A 8 -32.72 -22.98 -38.73
CA PRO A 8 -32.38 -21.68 -39.32
C PRO A 8 -32.93 -21.50 -40.74
N GLU A 9 -32.97 -22.59 -41.51
CA GLU A 9 -33.53 -22.62 -42.87
C GLU A 9 -35.04 -22.34 -42.88
N ALA A 10 -35.78 -22.83 -41.87
CA ALA A 10 -37.21 -22.56 -41.76
C ALA A 10 -37.49 -21.10 -41.36
N LEU A 11 -36.64 -20.49 -40.52
CA LEU A 11 -36.74 -19.07 -40.18
C LEU A 11 -36.42 -18.17 -41.38
N ALA A 12 -35.42 -18.53 -42.19
CA ALA A 12 -35.08 -17.80 -43.41
C ALA A 12 -36.22 -17.86 -44.45
N ALA A 13 -36.84 -19.03 -44.63
CA ALA A 13 -38.01 -19.19 -45.49
C ALA A 13 -39.19 -18.34 -44.99
N ALA A 14 -39.49 -18.39 -43.68
CA ALA A 14 -40.55 -17.58 -43.09
C ALA A 14 -40.31 -16.06 -43.23
N ALA A 15 -39.06 -15.60 -43.08
CA ALA A 15 -38.72 -14.19 -43.30
C ALA A 15 -38.96 -13.75 -44.76
N SER A 16 -38.65 -14.62 -45.72
CA SER A 16 -38.93 -14.37 -47.14
C SER A 16 -40.44 -14.30 -47.42
N ASP A 17 -41.22 -15.23 -46.87
CA ASP A 17 -42.68 -15.24 -47.04
C ASP A 17 -43.33 -13.98 -46.44
N VAL A 18 -42.90 -13.58 -45.24
CA VAL A 18 -43.38 -12.37 -44.58
C VAL A 18 -42.98 -11.10 -45.37
N ALA A 19 -41.77 -11.04 -45.94
CA ALA A 19 -41.37 -9.94 -46.82
C ALA A 19 -42.27 -9.84 -48.06
N ASN A 20 -42.62 -10.97 -48.68
CA ASN A 20 -43.53 -11.02 -49.82
C ASN A 20 -44.93 -10.53 -49.46
N ILE A 21 -45.46 -10.88 -48.28
CA ILE A 21 -46.75 -10.37 -47.77
C ILE A 21 -46.70 -8.85 -47.61
N GLY A 22 -45.63 -8.31 -47.02
CA GLY A 22 -45.45 -6.87 -46.84
C GLY A 22 -45.42 -6.11 -48.17
N SER A 23 -44.70 -6.66 -49.16
CA SER A 23 -44.65 -6.11 -50.51
C SER A 23 -46.04 -6.09 -51.19
N ALA A 24 -46.79 -7.20 -51.09
CA ALA A 24 -48.15 -7.28 -51.63
C ALA A 24 -49.10 -6.28 -50.97
N LEU A 25 -49.01 -6.10 -49.64
CA LEU A 25 -49.83 -5.16 -48.89
C LEU A 25 -49.50 -3.70 -49.26
N SER A 26 -48.21 -3.37 -49.39
CA SER A 26 -47.76 -2.04 -49.83
C SER A 26 -48.27 -1.72 -51.25
N ALA A 27 -48.17 -2.68 -52.17
CA ALA A 27 -48.68 -2.53 -53.54
C ALA A 27 -50.21 -2.33 -53.56
N ALA A 28 -50.97 -3.08 -52.76
CA ALA A 28 -52.42 -2.93 -52.65
C ALA A 28 -52.81 -1.55 -52.09
N ASN A 29 -52.11 -1.07 -51.05
CA ASN A 29 -52.34 0.25 -50.47
C ASN A 29 -52.04 1.39 -51.46
N ALA A 30 -50.97 1.26 -52.24
CA ALA A 30 -50.61 2.21 -53.29
C ALA A 30 -51.65 2.22 -54.43
N ALA A 31 -52.12 1.06 -54.87
CA ALA A 31 -53.13 0.95 -55.93
C ALA A 31 -54.48 1.57 -55.52
N ALA A 32 -54.85 1.45 -54.25
CA ALA A 32 -56.09 2.02 -53.72
C ALA A 32 -56.01 3.55 -53.46
N ALA A 33 -54.82 4.14 -53.41
CA ALA A 33 -54.63 5.52 -52.96
C ALA A 33 -55.39 6.53 -53.84
N ALA A 34 -55.16 6.52 -55.16
CA ALA A 34 -55.75 7.52 -56.06
C ALA A 34 -57.28 7.49 -56.06
N GLY A 35 -57.88 6.30 -56.00
CA GLY A 35 -59.33 6.12 -56.00
C GLY A 35 -60.02 6.48 -54.68
N THR A 36 -59.28 6.54 -53.57
CA THR A 36 -59.86 6.78 -52.23
C THR A 36 -59.59 8.20 -51.73
N THR A 37 -58.51 8.85 -52.16
CA THR A 37 -58.18 10.23 -51.74
C THR A 37 -58.74 11.31 -52.67
N GLY A 38 -59.21 10.93 -53.86
CA GLY A 38 -59.74 11.85 -54.88
C GLY A 38 -61.25 11.77 -55.07
N LEU A 39 -62.03 11.47 -54.02
CA LEU A 39 -63.48 11.33 -54.15
C LEU A 39 -64.12 12.66 -54.58
N LEU A 40 -64.90 12.62 -55.66
CA LEU A 40 -65.70 13.74 -56.12
C LEU A 40 -67.08 13.73 -55.44
N ALA A 41 -67.62 14.92 -55.16
CA ALA A 41 -68.97 15.06 -54.65
C ALA A 41 -69.99 14.55 -55.69
N ALA A 42 -70.99 13.77 -55.24
CA ALA A 42 -72.02 13.21 -56.12
C ALA A 42 -73.01 14.28 -56.63
N GLY A 43 -73.14 15.40 -55.91
CA GLY A 43 -73.98 16.54 -56.24
C GLY A 43 -73.32 17.86 -55.82
N ALA A 44 -73.90 18.99 -56.23
CA ALA A 44 -73.40 20.33 -55.93
C ALA A 44 -73.79 20.84 -54.52
N ASP A 45 -74.45 20.02 -53.72
CA ASP A 45 -74.89 20.36 -52.37
C ASP A 45 -73.79 20.21 -51.32
N GLU A 46 -73.94 20.93 -50.21
CA GLU A 46 -72.98 20.98 -49.13
C GLU A 46 -72.82 19.63 -48.41
N VAL A 47 -73.85 18.76 -48.42
CA VAL A 47 -73.80 17.43 -47.79
C VAL A 47 -72.94 16.48 -48.61
N SER A 48 -73.11 16.45 -49.94
CA SER A 48 -72.27 15.69 -50.87
C SER A 48 -70.81 16.13 -50.81
N ALA A 49 -70.55 17.44 -50.74
CA ALA A 49 -69.20 17.98 -50.58
C ALA A 49 -68.56 17.59 -49.24
N ALA A 50 -69.32 17.68 -48.13
CA ALA A 50 -68.85 17.28 -46.81
C ALA A 50 -68.53 15.78 -46.71
N LEU A 51 -69.37 14.92 -47.31
CA LEU A 51 -69.12 13.47 -47.35
C LEU A 51 -67.88 13.11 -48.17
N ALA A 52 -67.72 13.70 -49.36
CA ALA A 52 -66.53 13.49 -50.19
C ALA A 52 -65.24 13.92 -49.46
N SER A 53 -65.29 15.05 -48.75
CA SER A 53 -64.20 15.53 -47.90
C SER A 53 -63.89 14.58 -46.73
N LEU A 54 -64.91 14.09 -46.02
CA LEU A 54 -64.75 13.14 -44.91
C LEU A 54 -64.07 11.83 -45.37
N PHE A 55 -64.55 11.22 -46.45
CA PHE A 55 -63.98 9.97 -46.96
C PHE A 55 -62.56 10.16 -47.52
N SER A 56 -62.31 11.27 -48.23
CA SER A 56 -60.96 11.59 -48.72
C SER A 56 -59.99 11.86 -47.55
N GLY A 57 -60.44 12.56 -46.50
CA GLY A 57 -59.66 12.79 -45.28
C GLY A 57 -59.37 11.52 -44.48
N HIS A 58 -60.34 10.60 -44.41
CA HIS A 58 -60.15 9.27 -43.82
C HIS A 58 -59.16 8.43 -44.63
N ALA A 59 -59.24 8.46 -45.96
CA ALA A 59 -58.30 7.76 -46.84
C ALA A 59 -56.86 8.27 -46.68
N VAL A 60 -56.66 9.59 -46.53
CA VAL A 60 -55.33 10.17 -46.25
C VAL A 60 -54.80 9.69 -44.89
N SER A 61 -55.63 9.69 -43.85
CA SER A 61 -55.26 9.16 -42.53
C SER A 61 -54.90 7.67 -42.59
N TYR A 62 -55.67 6.88 -43.35
CA TYR A 62 -55.39 5.46 -43.58
C TYR A 62 -54.04 5.25 -44.28
N GLN A 63 -53.71 6.04 -45.30
CA GLN A 63 -52.41 5.95 -45.98
C GLN A 63 -51.23 6.27 -45.04
N GLN A 64 -51.40 7.20 -44.10
CA GLN A 64 -50.39 7.48 -43.08
C GLN A 64 -50.18 6.28 -42.14
N VAL A 65 -51.26 5.64 -41.68
CA VAL A 65 -51.18 4.43 -40.85
C VAL A 65 -50.60 3.25 -41.63
N ALA A 66 -50.96 3.09 -42.91
CA ALA A 66 -50.42 2.06 -43.79
C ALA A 66 -48.90 2.21 -43.99
N ALA A 67 -48.40 3.45 -44.09
CA ALA A 67 -46.96 3.72 -44.14
C ALA A 67 -46.26 3.35 -42.82
N GLN A 68 -46.85 3.68 -41.66
CA GLN A 68 -46.32 3.27 -40.35
C GLN A 68 -46.31 1.74 -40.18
N ALA A 69 -47.37 1.06 -40.62
CA ALA A 69 -47.47 -0.39 -40.60
C ALA A 69 -46.41 -1.05 -41.50
N THR A 70 -46.12 -0.46 -42.66
CA THR A 70 -45.04 -0.92 -43.56
C THR A 70 -43.68 -0.81 -42.88
N ALA A 71 -43.38 0.32 -42.22
CA ALA A 71 -42.13 0.50 -41.50
C ALA A 71 -41.97 -0.49 -40.33
N LEU A 72 -43.04 -0.76 -39.59
CA LEU A 72 -43.04 -1.79 -38.53
C LEU A 72 -42.82 -3.19 -39.12
N HIS A 73 -43.46 -3.49 -40.26
CA HIS A 73 -43.30 -4.75 -40.96
C HIS A 73 -41.86 -4.97 -41.44
N ASP A 74 -41.23 -3.94 -41.99
CA ASP A 74 -39.81 -3.99 -42.39
C ASP A 74 -38.89 -4.26 -41.20
N GLN A 75 -39.13 -3.60 -40.07
CA GLN A 75 -38.40 -3.85 -38.82
C GLN A 75 -38.60 -5.29 -38.31
N PHE A 76 -39.81 -5.83 -38.43
CA PHE A 76 -40.11 -7.21 -38.06
C PHE A 76 -39.37 -8.22 -38.94
N VAL A 77 -39.37 -8.02 -40.26
CA VAL A 77 -38.61 -8.88 -41.20
C VAL A 77 -37.11 -8.83 -40.92
N GLN A 78 -36.56 -7.64 -40.66
CA GLN A 78 -35.15 -7.46 -40.29
C GLN A 78 -34.81 -8.21 -38.99
N ALA A 79 -35.64 -8.07 -37.96
CA ALA A 79 -35.44 -8.75 -36.69
C ALA A 79 -35.51 -10.29 -36.84
N LEU A 80 -36.48 -10.80 -37.61
CA LEU A 80 -36.64 -12.22 -37.87
C LEU A 80 -35.43 -12.82 -38.63
N THR A 81 -34.92 -12.09 -39.63
CA THR A 81 -33.72 -12.48 -40.38
C THR A 81 -32.48 -12.49 -39.48
N GLY A 82 -32.30 -11.46 -38.64
CA GLY A 82 -31.19 -11.38 -37.69
C GLY A 82 -31.22 -12.48 -36.63
N ALA A 83 -32.41 -12.86 -36.16
CA ALA A 83 -32.59 -13.98 -35.23
C ALA A 83 -32.18 -15.31 -35.88
N GLY A 84 -32.59 -15.57 -37.13
CA GLY A 84 -32.18 -16.77 -37.88
C GLY A 84 -30.66 -16.91 -38.00
N GLY A 85 -29.95 -15.81 -38.30
CA GLY A 85 -28.49 -15.80 -38.33
C GLY A 85 -27.83 -16.07 -36.97
N SER A 86 -28.41 -15.57 -35.88
CA SER A 86 -27.88 -15.78 -34.52
C SER A 86 -27.99 -17.23 -34.06
N TYR A 87 -29.09 -17.91 -34.41
CA TYR A 87 -29.26 -19.35 -34.14
C TYR A 87 -28.26 -20.20 -34.93
N ALA A 88 -28.06 -19.91 -36.23
CA ALA A 88 -27.09 -20.63 -37.05
C ALA A 88 -25.65 -20.52 -36.52
N LEU A 89 -25.24 -19.34 -36.06
CA LEU A 89 -23.92 -19.14 -35.44
C LEU A 89 -23.75 -19.92 -34.13
N THR A 90 -24.82 -20.03 -33.34
CA THR A 90 -24.81 -20.80 -32.09
C THR A 90 -24.68 -22.30 -32.37
N GLU A 91 -25.39 -22.82 -33.38
CA GLU A 91 -25.23 -24.21 -33.81
C GLU A 91 -23.83 -24.50 -34.33
N ALA A 92 -23.26 -23.61 -35.14
CA ALA A 92 -21.89 -23.74 -35.62
C ALA A 92 -20.86 -23.78 -34.47
N ALA A 93 -21.01 -22.92 -33.45
CA ALA A 93 -20.17 -22.94 -32.27
C ALA A 93 -20.29 -24.24 -31.46
N ASN A 94 -21.52 -24.77 -31.30
CA ASN A 94 -21.76 -26.05 -30.63
C ASN A 94 -21.16 -27.24 -31.40
N VAL A 95 -21.25 -27.26 -32.73
CA VAL A 95 -20.64 -28.30 -33.57
C VAL A 95 -19.12 -28.26 -33.48
N GLN A 96 -18.51 -27.07 -33.48
CA GLN A 96 -17.06 -26.92 -33.30
C GLN A 96 -16.60 -27.47 -31.94
N GLN A 97 -17.33 -27.17 -30.86
CA GLN A 97 -17.00 -27.69 -29.53
C GLN A 97 -17.15 -29.22 -29.45
N ASN A 98 -18.20 -29.78 -30.06
CA ASN A 98 -18.39 -31.23 -30.13
C ASN A 98 -17.25 -31.92 -30.90
N LEU A 99 -16.78 -31.32 -32.00
CA LEU A 99 -15.66 -31.84 -32.76
C LEU A 99 -14.35 -31.78 -31.95
N LEU A 100 -14.07 -30.68 -31.27
CA LEU A 100 -12.91 -30.58 -30.38
C LEU A 100 -12.97 -31.61 -29.25
N ASN A 101 -14.15 -31.80 -28.65
CA ASN A 101 -14.36 -32.83 -27.64
C ASN A 101 -14.11 -34.23 -28.20
N ALA A 102 -14.58 -34.53 -29.42
CA ALA A 102 -14.34 -35.82 -30.08
C ALA A 102 -12.85 -36.06 -30.39
N ILE A 103 -12.11 -35.01 -30.79
CA ILE A 103 -10.66 -35.08 -31.03
C ILE A 103 -9.90 -35.31 -29.72
N ASN A 104 -10.31 -34.64 -28.64
CA ASN A 104 -9.64 -34.71 -27.35
C ASN A 104 -10.05 -35.93 -26.51
N ALA A 105 -11.21 -36.54 -26.76
CA ALA A 105 -11.74 -37.63 -25.95
C ALA A 105 -10.77 -38.81 -25.78
N PRO A 106 -10.06 -39.29 -26.83
CA PRO A 106 -9.10 -40.37 -26.66
C PRO A 106 -7.95 -40.01 -25.72
N THR A 107 -7.31 -38.85 -25.91
CA THR A 107 -6.16 -38.46 -25.07
C THR A 107 -6.58 -38.05 -23.67
N GLN A 108 -7.74 -37.44 -23.51
CA GLN A 108 -8.29 -37.12 -22.20
C GLN A 108 -8.55 -38.41 -21.41
N ALA A 109 -9.06 -39.47 -22.06
CA ALA A 109 -9.29 -40.76 -21.42
C ALA A 109 -7.99 -41.53 -21.13
N LEU A 110 -6.99 -41.45 -22.02
CA LEU A 110 -5.74 -42.21 -21.90
C LEU A 110 -4.69 -41.53 -21.03
N LEU A 111 -4.61 -40.21 -21.09
CA LEU A 111 -3.50 -39.40 -20.55
C LEU A 111 -3.98 -38.31 -19.58
N GLY A 112 -5.29 -38.18 -19.35
CA GLY A 112 -5.86 -37.14 -18.49
C GLY A 112 -5.71 -35.71 -19.03
N ARG A 113 -5.28 -35.56 -20.29
CA ARG A 113 -4.98 -34.28 -20.92
C ARG A 113 -5.52 -34.19 -22.34
N PRO A 114 -6.01 -33.01 -22.77
CA PRO A 114 -6.50 -32.82 -24.12
C PRO A 114 -5.33 -32.90 -25.11
N LEU A 115 -5.61 -33.34 -26.34
CA LEU A 115 -4.62 -33.34 -27.40
C LEU A 115 -4.34 -31.92 -27.87
N ILE A 116 -5.40 -31.12 -28.00
CA ILE A 116 -5.40 -29.73 -28.42
C ILE A 116 -6.32 -28.88 -27.53
N GLY A 117 -5.91 -27.65 -27.25
CA GLY A 117 -6.69 -26.68 -26.49
C GLY A 117 -5.89 -26.06 -25.34
N ASP A 118 -6.26 -24.85 -24.97
CA ASP A 118 -5.60 -24.14 -23.87
C ASP A 118 -6.02 -24.71 -22.51
N GLY A 119 -5.12 -24.59 -21.54
CA GLY A 119 -5.37 -24.94 -20.15
C GLY A 119 -6.37 -23.99 -19.51
N ALA A 120 -7.24 -24.52 -18.67
CA ALA A 120 -8.20 -23.72 -17.91
C ALA A 120 -7.48 -22.80 -16.92
N VAL A 121 -7.97 -21.56 -16.79
CA VAL A 121 -7.48 -20.60 -15.80
C VAL A 121 -7.80 -21.12 -14.39
N GLY A 122 -6.85 -20.95 -13.48
CA GLY A 122 -7.01 -21.26 -12.07
C GLY A 122 -8.14 -20.47 -11.42
N THR A 123 -8.76 -21.08 -10.42
CA THR A 123 -9.91 -20.52 -9.69
C THR A 123 -9.61 -20.47 -8.20
N ALA A 124 -10.42 -19.78 -7.41
CA ALA A 124 -10.23 -19.73 -5.96
C ALA A 124 -10.20 -21.13 -5.30
N SER A 125 -10.94 -22.10 -5.83
CA SER A 125 -11.00 -23.48 -5.32
C SER A 125 -9.92 -24.41 -5.91
N SER A 126 -9.35 -24.06 -7.06
CA SER A 126 -8.24 -24.76 -7.71
C SER A 126 -7.28 -23.70 -8.26
N PRO A 127 -6.37 -23.16 -7.43
CA PRO A 127 -5.62 -21.94 -7.75
C PRO A 127 -4.71 -22.09 -8.96
N ASP A 128 -4.15 -23.27 -9.19
CA ASP A 128 -3.24 -23.49 -10.30
C ASP A 128 -4.00 -23.52 -11.64
N GLY A 129 -3.41 -22.87 -12.64
CA GLY A 129 -3.83 -23.00 -14.02
C GLY A 129 -3.56 -24.40 -14.53
N GLN A 130 -4.49 -24.96 -15.30
CA GLN A 130 -4.34 -26.29 -15.88
C GLN A 130 -3.34 -26.28 -17.02
N ASP A 131 -2.72 -27.42 -17.30
CA ASP A 131 -1.85 -27.58 -18.45
C ASP A 131 -2.64 -27.47 -19.77
N GLY A 132 -2.00 -26.89 -20.78
CA GLY A 132 -2.48 -26.91 -22.16
C GLY A 132 -2.41 -28.30 -22.79
N GLY A 133 -3.00 -28.42 -23.97
CA GLY A 133 -3.06 -29.65 -24.75
C GLY A 133 -1.67 -30.18 -25.13
N LEU A 134 -1.59 -31.49 -25.36
CA LEU A 134 -0.34 -32.20 -25.61
C LEU A 134 0.39 -31.71 -26.87
N LEU A 135 -0.34 -31.37 -27.94
CA LEU A 135 0.25 -30.89 -29.19
C LEU A 135 0.17 -29.37 -29.32
N PHE A 136 -1.01 -28.81 -29.11
CA PHE A 136 -1.25 -27.38 -29.26
C PHE A 136 -2.07 -26.88 -28.07
N GLY A 137 -1.58 -25.84 -27.41
CA GLY A 137 -2.31 -25.20 -26.33
C GLY A 137 -1.39 -24.46 -25.37
N ASN A 138 -1.80 -23.27 -25.00
CA ASN A 138 -1.16 -22.52 -23.93
C ASN A 138 -1.56 -23.11 -22.58
N GLY A 139 -0.70 -22.96 -21.57
CA GLY A 139 -1.08 -23.24 -20.20
C GLY A 139 -2.03 -22.19 -19.64
N GLY A 140 -2.92 -22.60 -18.73
CA GLY A 140 -3.85 -21.69 -18.07
C GLY A 140 -3.13 -20.75 -17.10
N ALA A 141 -3.62 -19.52 -16.94
CA ALA A 141 -3.10 -18.61 -15.93
C ALA A 141 -3.45 -19.10 -14.52
N GLY A 142 -2.55 -18.91 -13.56
CA GLY A 142 -2.81 -19.14 -12.15
C GLY A 142 -3.76 -18.09 -11.54
N TYR A 143 -4.44 -18.47 -10.48
CA TYR A 143 -5.40 -17.63 -9.77
C TYR A 143 -4.70 -16.51 -8.98
N ASN A 144 -5.28 -15.31 -9.05
CA ASN A 144 -4.81 -14.14 -8.31
C ASN A 144 -5.41 -14.12 -6.90
N SER A 145 -4.57 -14.30 -5.89
CA SER A 145 -4.95 -14.41 -4.49
C SER A 145 -4.88 -13.07 -3.73
N ALA A 146 -4.73 -11.94 -4.44
CA ALA A 146 -4.52 -10.61 -3.85
C ALA A 146 -5.57 -10.23 -2.78
N ALA A 147 -6.81 -10.72 -2.90
CA ALA A 147 -7.90 -10.43 -1.97
C ALA A 147 -7.91 -11.32 -0.71
N THR A 148 -7.03 -12.33 -0.62
CA THR A 148 -7.01 -13.31 0.47
C THR A 148 -5.65 -13.31 1.15
N PRO A 149 -5.49 -12.61 2.30
CA PRO A 149 -4.23 -12.55 3.03
C PRO A 149 -3.67 -13.95 3.34
N GLY A 150 -2.35 -14.11 3.18
CA GLY A 150 -1.66 -15.37 3.44
C GLY A 150 -1.83 -16.46 2.37
N MET A 151 -2.70 -16.27 1.37
CA MET A 151 -2.88 -17.23 0.28
C MET A 151 -1.89 -16.97 -0.85
N ALA A 152 -1.09 -17.98 -1.21
CA ALA A 152 -0.18 -17.89 -2.35
C ALA A 152 -0.95 -17.73 -3.66
N GLY A 153 -0.31 -17.07 -4.64
CA GLY A 153 -0.82 -17.04 -6.00
C GLY A 153 -0.76 -18.42 -6.64
N GLY A 154 -1.74 -18.75 -7.47
CA GLY A 154 -1.74 -20.02 -8.20
C GLY A 154 -0.62 -20.07 -9.24
N ASN A 155 -0.04 -21.25 -9.46
CA ASN A 155 0.94 -21.43 -10.53
C ASN A 155 0.27 -21.38 -11.90
N GLY A 156 0.99 -20.91 -12.91
CA GLY A 156 0.58 -21.03 -14.30
C GLY A 156 0.75 -22.46 -14.79
N GLY A 157 -0.18 -22.94 -15.62
CA GLY A 157 -0.12 -24.25 -16.25
C GLY A 157 0.96 -24.30 -17.33
N ASN A 158 1.45 -25.50 -17.65
CA ASN A 158 2.45 -25.70 -18.69
C ASN A 158 1.78 -25.87 -20.05
N ALA A 159 2.47 -25.48 -21.12
CA ALA A 159 2.10 -25.88 -22.48
C ALA A 159 2.60 -27.31 -22.80
N GLY A 160 2.06 -27.91 -23.88
CA GLY A 160 2.51 -29.21 -24.40
C GLY A 160 3.68 -29.09 -25.37
N LEU A 161 3.46 -29.47 -26.63
CA LEU A 161 4.49 -29.39 -27.68
C LEU A 161 4.64 -27.95 -28.21
N ILE A 162 3.52 -27.30 -28.57
CA ILE A 162 3.48 -25.92 -29.05
C ILE A 162 2.47 -25.12 -28.22
N GLY A 163 2.92 -24.02 -27.64
CA GLY A 163 2.11 -23.12 -26.83
C GLY A 163 2.92 -22.39 -25.77
N ASN A 164 2.41 -21.29 -25.26
CA ASN A 164 3.07 -20.54 -24.18
C ASN A 164 2.65 -21.06 -22.81
N GLY A 165 3.56 -21.01 -21.84
CA GLY A 165 3.21 -21.30 -20.45
C GLY A 165 2.27 -20.24 -19.88
N GLY A 166 1.41 -20.66 -18.95
CA GLY A 166 0.49 -19.77 -18.26
C GLY A 166 1.22 -18.84 -17.29
N THR A 167 0.70 -17.63 -17.08
CA THR A 167 1.26 -16.71 -16.08
C THR A 167 0.91 -17.17 -14.68
N GLY A 168 1.86 -17.07 -13.73
CA GLY A 168 1.59 -17.25 -12.31
C GLY A 168 0.71 -16.13 -11.75
N GLY A 169 -0.19 -16.48 -10.85
CA GLY A 169 -1.10 -15.55 -10.19
C GLY A 169 -0.42 -14.75 -9.07
N SER A 170 -0.97 -13.59 -8.72
CA SER A 170 -0.45 -12.77 -7.61
C SER A 170 -0.73 -13.39 -6.24
N GLY A 171 0.23 -13.24 -5.32
CA GLY A 171 0.07 -13.62 -3.92
C GLY A 171 -0.83 -12.65 -3.15
N GLY A 172 -1.61 -13.19 -2.22
CA GLY A 172 -2.28 -12.39 -1.19
C GLY A 172 -1.28 -11.74 -0.24
N ALA A 173 -1.73 -10.77 0.56
CA ALA A 173 -0.84 -10.04 1.47
C ALA A 173 -0.03 -11.00 2.37
N GLY A 174 1.30 -10.81 2.40
CA GLY A 174 2.28 -11.64 3.10
C GLY A 174 2.63 -12.97 2.42
N ALA A 175 2.01 -13.29 1.27
CA ALA A 175 2.18 -14.57 0.58
C ALA A 175 2.91 -14.43 -0.75
N ALA A 176 3.53 -15.52 -1.21
CA ALA A 176 4.28 -15.55 -2.45
C ALA A 176 3.37 -15.49 -3.69
N GLY A 177 3.89 -14.91 -4.77
CA GLY A 177 3.31 -15.05 -6.10
C GLY A 177 3.52 -16.46 -6.66
N GLY A 178 2.60 -16.90 -7.53
CA GLY A 178 2.68 -18.20 -8.19
C GLY A 178 3.77 -18.24 -9.26
N ALA A 179 4.35 -19.40 -9.51
CA ALA A 179 5.32 -19.56 -10.60
C ALA A 179 4.63 -19.48 -11.97
N GLY A 180 5.32 -18.98 -12.97
CA GLY A 180 4.89 -19.09 -14.36
C GLY A 180 5.08 -20.52 -14.89
N GLY A 181 4.16 -20.97 -15.74
CA GLY A 181 4.23 -22.28 -16.36
C GLY A 181 5.25 -22.35 -17.49
N SER A 182 5.69 -23.55 -17.82
CA SER A 182 6.67 -23.77 -18.90
C SER A 182 6.02 -23.60 -20.27
N GLY A 183 6.76 -22.98 -21.20
CA GLY A 183 6.44 -22.94 -22.62
C GLY A 183 6.56 -24.32 -23.27
N GLY A 184 6.02 -24.43 -24.48
CA GLY A 184 5.93 -25.68 -25.21
C GLY A 184 7.30 -26.26 -25.53
N TRP A 185 7.41 -27.58 -25.51
CA TRP A 185 8.69 -28.28 -25.68
C TRP A 185 9.37 -27.92 -27.00
N LEU A 186 8.62 -27.78 -28.10
CA LEU A 186 9.14 -27.40 -29.41
C LEU A 186 9.12 -25.88 -29.60
N TYR A 187 7.96 -25.25 -29.35
CA TYR A 187 7.80 -23.82 -29.55
C TYR A 187 6.89 -23.20 -28.49
N GLY A 188 7.38 -22.16 -27.84
CA GLY A 188 6.59 -21.35 -26.92
C GLY A 188 7.42 -20.71 -25.83
N ASN A 189 6.94 -19.56 -25.38
CA ASN A 189 7.56 -18.81 -24.29
C ASN A 189 7.10 -19.37 -22.94
N GLY A 190 7.97 -19.27 -21.94
CA GLY A 190 7.57 -19.50 -20.56
C GLY A 190 6.63 -18.40 -20.06
N GLY A 191 5.74 -18.75 -19.15
CA GLY A 191 4.83 -17.79 -18.51
C GLY A 191 5.55 -16.94 -17.47
N ASN A 192 5.10 -15.71 -17.25
CA ASN A 192 5.69 -14.85 -16.22
C ASN A 192 5.30 -15.32 -14.83
N GLY A 193 6.19 -15.13 -13.85
CA GLY A 193 5.89 -15.34 -12.44
C GLY A 193 4.97 -14.26 -11.88
N GLY A 194 4.15 -14.64 -10.92
CA GLY A 194 3.22 -13.74 -10.23
C GLY A 194 3.92 -12.85 -9.21
N ILE A 195 3.33 -11.69 -8.93
CA ILE A 195 3.86 -10.74 -7.93
C ILE A 195 3.57 -11.26 -6.51
N GLY A 196 4.51 -11.13 -5.59
CA GLY A 196 4.32 -11.43 -4.16
C GLY A 196 3.51 -10.35 -3.44
N GLY A 197 2.73 -10.73 -2.43
CA GLY A 197 1.88 -9.80 -1.70
C GLY A 197 2.64 -9.00 -0.64
N ASN A 198 2.22 -7.75 -0.40
CA ASN A 198 2.84 -6.87 0.59
C ASN A 198 2.73 -7.42 2.02
N ALA A 199 3.65 -7.03 2.92
CA ALA A 199 3.63 -7.48 4.31
C ALA A 199 2.33 -7.07 5.05
N ILE A 200 1.99 -7.84 6.09
CA ILE A 200 0.79 -7.62 6.92
C ILE A 200 1.11 -7.29 8.38
N VAL A 201 2.39 -7.28 8.76
CA VAL A 201 2.86 -6.96 10.12
C VAL A 201 3.96 -5.92 10.04
N ALA A 202 3.99 -4.97 10.99
CA ALA A 202 5.04 -3.98 11.12
C ALA A 202 6.42 -4.66 11.27
N GLY A 203 7.41 -4.18 10.51
CA GLY A 203 8.73 -4.81 10.40
C GLY A 203 8.74 -6.13 9.63
N GLY A 204 7.60 -6.59 9.09
CA GLY A 204 7.50 -7.81 8.30
C GLY A 204 7.94 -7.62 6.86
N ALA A 205 8.55 -8.66 6.28
CA ALA A 205 8.85 -8.72 4.86
C ALA A 205 7.59 -9.01 4.03
N GLY A 206 7.55 -8.50 2.80
CA GLY A 206 6.54 -8.92 1.83
C GLY A 206 6.79 -10.35 1.34
N GLY A 207 5.79 -10.93 0.69
CA GLY A 207 5.90 -12.24 0.05
C GLY A 207 6.83 -12.21 -1.16
N ASN A 208 7.49 -13.32 -1.44
CA ASN A 208 8.38 -13.44 -2.60
C ASN A 208 7.60 -13.37 -3.92
N GLY A 209 8.22 -12.82 -4.96
CA GLY A 209 7.71 -12.97 -6.32
C GLY A 209 7.85 -14.42 -6.80
N GLY A 210 6.96 -14.84 -7.69
CA GLY A 210 7.01 -16.15 -8.32
C GLY A 210 8.12 -16.24 -9.37
N ALA A 211 8.68 -17.42 -9.57
CA ALA A 211 9.64 -17.64 -10.66
C ALA A 211 8.94 -17.53 -12.03
N GLY A 212 9.67 -17.08 -13.04
CA GLY A 212 9.22 -17.20 -14.43
C GLY A 212 9.35 -18.63 -14.94
N GLY A 213 8.51 -19.02 -15.87
CA GLY A 213 8.52 -20.33 -16.50
C GLY A 213 9.65 -20.48 -17.52
N ALA A 214 10.14 -21.70 -17.71
CA ALA A 214 11.13 -21.99 -18.75
C ALA A 214 10.49 -22.03 -20.14
N ALA A 215 11.27 -21.77 -21.19
CA ALA A 215 10.89 -22.11 -22.57
C ALA A 215 11.44 -23.48 -22.98
N GLY A 216 10.88 -24.04 -24.04
CA GLY A 216 11.40 -25.27 -24.68
C GLY A 216 12.50 -24.96 -25.70
N LEU A 217 12.51 -25.70 -26.82
CA LEU A 217 13.54 -25.59 -27.85
C LEU A 217 13.57 -24.20 -28.52
N TRP A 218 12.39 -23.64 -28.80
CA TRP A 218 12.25 -22.31 -29.37
C TRP A 218 11.32 -21.44 -28.52
N GLY A 219 11.83 -20.32 -28.04
CA GLY A 219 11.08 -19.37 -27.22
C GLY A 219 11.98 -18.66 -26.22
N SER A 220 11.40 -17.75 -25.46
CA SER A 220 12.03 -17.06 -24.33
C SER A 220 11.40 -17.50 -23.02
N GLY A 221 12.22 -17.68 -21.98
CA GLY A 221 11.71 -17.87 -20.63
C GLY A 221 10.87 -16.69 -20.17
N GLY A 222 9.94 -16.93 -19.25
CA GLY A 222 9.14 -15.89 -18.61
C GLY A 222 9.97 -15.11 -17.59
N SER A 223 9.59 -13.86 -17.37
CA SER A 223 10.19 -13.04 -16.33
C SER A 223 9.76 -13.51 -14.93
N GLY A 224 10.64 -13.41 -13.94
CA GLY A 224 10.24 -13.54 -12.54
C GLY A 224 9.28 -12.44 -12.11
N GLY A 225 8.44 -12.73 -11.13
CA GLY A 225 7.55 -11.79 -10.46
C GLY A 225 8.31 -10.92 -9.46
N GLN A 226 7.79 -9.71 -9.24
CA GLN A 226 8.33 -8.81 -8.22
C GLN A 226 7.97 -9.34 -6.82
N GLY A 227 8.86 -9.12 -5.85
CA GLY A 227 8.54 -9.33 -4.43
C GLY A 227 7.56 -8.28 -3.91
N GLY A 228 6.82 -8.64 -2.87
CA GLY A 228 5.95 -7.73 -2.15
C GLY A 228 6.73 -6.75 -1.29
N ASN A 229 6.14 -5.58 -1.05
CA ASN A 229 6.77 -4.55 -0.22
C ASN A 229 6.77 -4.99 1.26
N GLY A 230 7.84 -4.68 1.97
CA GLY A 230 7.88 -4.77 3.43
C GLY A 230 7.05 -3.65 4.10
N LEU A 231 6.74 -3.83 5.38
CA LEU A 231 6.14 -2.78 6.22
C LEU A 231 7.18 -2.23 7.19
N THR A 232 7.21 -0.91 7.34
CA THR A 232 8.09 -0.22 8.30
C THR A 232 7.88 -0.78 9.71
N GLY A 233 8.97 -0.95 10.46
CA GLY A 233 8.90 -1.30 11.88
C GLY A 233 8.26 -0.20 12.71
N ASN A 234 7.89 -0.53 13.94
CA ASN A 234 7.52 0.49 14.93
C ASN A 234 8.75 1.30 15.31
N ASP A 235 8.58 2.62 15.45
CA ASP A 235 9.60 3.47 16.06
C ASP A 235 9.89 2.99 17.50
N GLY A 236 11.13 3.16 17.97
CA GLY A 236 11.43 3.07 19.40
C GLY A 236 10.59 4.09 20.19
N VAL A 237 10.62 4.09 21.51
CA VAL A 237 10.07 5.23 22.26
C VAL A 237 11.07 5.54 23.36
N ASN A 238 11.63 6.76 23.36
CA ASN A 238 12.42 7.21 24.50
C ASN A 238 11.49 7.32 25.72
N PRO A 239 11.81 6.70 26.87
CA PRO A 239 11.13 7.01 28.12
C PRO A 239 11.23 8.51 28.41
N ALA A 240 10.17 9.11 28.98
CA ALA A 240 10.26 10.50 29.45
C ALA A 240 11.35 10.59 30.54
N PRO A 241 12.39 11.44 30.38
CA PRO A 241 13.49 11.48 31.35
C PRO A 241 13.02 11.91 32.74
N VAL A 242 13.38 11.13 33.77
CA VAL A 242 13.05 11.44 35.17
C VAL A 242 14.28 11.86 35.98
N THR A 243 14.12 12.76 36.94
CA THR A 243 15.19 13.19 37.85
C THR A 243 15.13 12.39 39.15
N ASN A 244 16.30 11.93 39.63
CA ASN A 244 16.43 11.29 40.95
C ASN A 244 17.39 12.09 41.84
N PRO A 245 16.88 12.84 42.83
CA PRO A 245 17.71 13.64 43.73
C PRO A 245 18.74 12.83 44.54
N ALA A 246 18.51 11.52 44.74
CA ALA A 246 19.46 10.65 45.43
C ALA A 246 20.76 10.43 44.65
N LEU A 247 20.78 10.79 43.36
CA LEU A 247 21.97 10.74 42.53
C LEU A 247 22.84 11.99 42.66
N ASN A 248 22.35 13.05 43.29
CA ASN A 248 23.07 14.30 43.41
C ASN A 248 24.25 14.17 44.37
N GLY A 249 25.36 14.81 44.02
CA GLY A 249 26.51 14.92 44.89
C GLY A 249 26.20 15.74 46.13
N ALA A 250 26.77 15.35 47.28
CA ALA A 250 26.64 16.08 48.53
C ALA A 250 27.35 17.44 48.43
N ALA A 251 26.82 18.46 49.11
CA ALA A 251 27.53 19.73 49.24
C ALA A 251 28.82 19.52 50.05
N GLY A 252 29.86 20.26 49.68
CA GLY A 252 31.10 20.31 50.46
C GLY A 252 30.86 21.04 51.79
N ASP A 253 31.54 20.57 52.83
CA ASP A 253 31.57 21.22 54.13
C ASP A 253 32.23 22.60 54.02
N SER A 254 31.50 23.62 54.49
CA SER A 254 31.98 24.99 54.60
C SER A 254 32.80 25.19 55.88
N ASN A 255 33.82 26.02 55.77
CA ASN A 255 34.66 26.44 56.87
C ASN A 255 34.42 27.93 57.15
N ILE A 256 33.41 28.19 57.99
CA ILE A 256 32.93 29.53 58.31
C ILE A 256 33.28 29.79 59.79
N GLU A 257 34.15 30.77 60.01
CA GLU A 257 34.76 31.16 61.29
C GLU A 257 35.65 30.13 62.01
N PRO A 258 36.97 30.14 61.74
CA PRO A 258 37.93 29.76 62.78
C PRO A 258 38.95 30.86 63.06
N GLN A 259 39.41 30.91 64.32
CA GLN A 259 40.57 31.69 64.78
C GLN A 259 41.92 31.16 64.21
N THR A 260 41.90 30.58 63.01
CA THR A 260 43.05 29.98 62.35
C THR A 260 43.49 30.84 61.17
N SER A 261 44.75 30.66 60.75
CA SER A 261 45.34 31.44 59.67
C SER A 261 44.91 30.98 58.26
N VAL A 262 44.26 29.81 58.12
CA VAL A 262 43.87 29.24 56.82
C VAL A 262 42.47 28.60 56.90
N LEU A 263 41.55 29.07 56.05
CA LEU A 263 40.19 28.56 55.92
C LEU A 263 40.07 27.80 54.60
N ILE A 264 39.58 26.57 54.66
CA ILE A 264 39.42 25.71 53.49
C ILE A 264 38.04 25.09 53.50
N GLY A 265 37.24 25.40 52.47
CA GLY A 265 36.00 24.69 52.16
C GLY A 265 36.30 23.42 51.36
N THR A 266 35.53 22.36 51.58
CA THR A 266 35.73 21.08 50.88
C THR A 266 35.00 21.03 49.55
N GLN A 267 35.44 20.16 48.65
CA GLN A 267 34.82 20.00 47.33
C GLN A 267 33.41 19.41 47.47
N GLY A 268 32.46 19.90 46.65
CA GLY A 268 31.17 19.23 46.47
C GLY A 268 31.35 17.87 45.80
N GLY A 269 30.58 16.88 46.24
CA GLY A 269 30.59 15.56 45.61
C GLY A 269 30.13 15.61 44.17
N ASP A 270 30.66 14.72 43.33
CA ASP A 270 30.15 14.54 41.97
C ASP A 270 28.77 13.87 42.01
N GLY A 271 27.95 14.16 41.01
CA GLY A 271 26.73 13.40 40.77
C GLY A 271 27.03 11.96 40.37
N THR A 272 26.03 11.10 40.44
CA THR A 272 26.11 9.70 39.99
C THR A 272 25.35 9.50 38.67
N PRO A 273 25.84 8.65 37.75
CA PRO A 273 25.17 8.42 36.46
C PRO A 273 23.74 7.89 36.61
N GLY A 274 22.85 8.33 35.73
CA GLY A 274 21.49 7.84 35.67
C GLY A 274 21.39 6.44 35.04
N GLY A 275 20.42 5.64 35.48
CA GLY A 275 19.99 4.44 34.75
C GLY A 275 19.15 4.79 33.52
N ALA A 276 18.73 3.80 32.73
CA ALA A 276 17.93 4.03 31.53
C ALA A 276 16.70 4.93 31.79
N GLY A 277 16.57 6.02 31.04
CA GLY A 277 15.51 7.04 31.20
C GLY A 277 15.66 7.95 32.43
N VAL A 278 16.77 7.88 33.17
CA VAL A 278 17.03 8.70 34.37
C VAL A 278 18.14 9.71 34.07
N ASN A 279 17.89 10.97 34.42
CA ASN A 279 18.88 12.04 34.28
C ASN A 279 20.08 11.80 35.22
N GLY A 280 21.27 12.23 34.80
CA GLY A 280 22.45 12.20 35.64
C GLY A 280 22.28 13.06 36.89
N GLY A 281 22.85 12.63 38.01
CA GLY A 281 22.86 13.42 39.23
C GLY A 281 23.61 14.74 39.06
N ASN A 282 23.12 15.80 39.69
CA ASN A 282 23.82 17.08 39.73
C ASN A 282 25.03 17.01 40.66
N GLY A 283 26.08 17.76 40.37
CA GLY A 283 27.19 17.94 41.28
C GLY A 283 26.79 18.79 42.50
N GLY A 284 27.37 18.47 43.65
CA GLY A 284 27.18 19.21 44.89
C GLY A 284 27.87 20.57 44.86
N ALA A 285 27.34 21.55 45.58
CA ALA A 285 28.01 22.83 45.74
C ALA A 285 29.32 22.66 46.53
N GLY A 286 30.35 23.41 46.17
CA GLY A 286 31.58 23.49 46.95
C GLY A 286 31.39 24.24 48.27
N GLY A 287 32.13 23.84 49.30
CA GLY A 287 32.07 24.45 50.62
C GLY A 287 32.64 25.87 50.63
N ASP A 288 31.99 26.77 51.36
CA ASP A 288 32.43 28.15 51.51
C ASP A 288 33.62 28.25 52.49
N ALA A 289 34.46 29.27 52.34
CA ALA A 289 35.54 29.60 53.25
C ALA A 289 35.45 31.08 53.67
N ASN A 290 34.86 31.37 54.83
CA ASN A 290 34.58 32.75 55.26
C ASN A 290 35.16 33.07 56.63
N GLY A 291 36.05 34.07 56.68
CA GLY A 291 36.82 34.47 57.86
C GLY A 291 36.36 35.79 58.47
N ASN A 292 36.86 36.06 59.68
CA ASN A 292 36.55 37.29 60.42
C ASN A 292 37.27 38.52 59.82
N PRO A 293 36.62 39.70 59.72
CA PRO A 293 37.24 40.92 59.21
C PRO A 293 38.52 41.38 59.90
N ALA A 294 38.71 40.98 61.14
CA ALA A 294 39.85 41.39 61.95
C ALA A 294 41.09 40.48 61.76
N ASN A 295 41.02 39.40 60.96
CA ASN A 295 42.10 38.43 60.83
C ASN A 295 42.64 38.34 59.38
N THR A 296 43.96 38.33 59.21
CA THR A 296 44.64 38.20 57.90
C THR A 296 44.73 36.75 57.46
N SER A 297 43.61 36.03 57.47
CA SER A 297 43.55 34.63 57.07
C SER A 297 43.60 34.47 55.55
N ILE A 298 44.13 33.35 55.07
CA ILE A 298 43.97 32.88 53.68
C ILE A 298 42.69 32.06 53.59
N ALA A 299 41.83 32.32 52.60
CA ALA A 299 40.58 31.58 52.41
C ALA A 299 40.52 30.90 51.04
N ASN A 300 40.35 29.58 51.00
CA ASN A 300 40.17 28.83 49.77
C ASN A 300 38.86 28.07 49.81
N ALA A 301 37.92 28.43 48.96
CA ALA A 301 36.64 27.73 48.91
C ALA A 301 36.73 26.45 48.06
N GLY A 302 35.85 25.51 48.36
CA GLY A 302 35.80 24.23 47.66
C GLY A 302 35.23 24.40 46.25
N ALA A 303 35.73 23.61 45.30
CA ALA A 303 35.13 23.53 43.98
C ALA A 303 33.76 22.82 44.04
N GLY A 304 32.87 23.14 43.11
CA GLY A 304 31.64 22.38 42.90
C GLY A 304 31.94 21.01 42.30
N GLY A 305 31.11 20.02 42.64
CA GLY A 305 31.19 18.69 42.04
C GLY A 305 30.72 18.70 40.58
N ASN A 306 31.19 17.74 39.78
CA ASN A 306 30.73 17.56 38.41
C ASN A 306 29.33 16.92 38.39
N GLY A 307 28.51 17.30 37.40
CA GLY A 307 27.30 16.57 37.06
C GLY A 307 27.63 15.26 36.34
N ALA A 308 26.77 14.26 36.50
CA ALA A 308 26.99 12.94 35.91
C ALA A 308 26.26 12.75 34.58
N ALA A 309 26.64 11.69 33.85
CA ALA A 309 25.98 11.35 32.59
C ALA A 309 24.50 10.93 32.80
N GLY A 310 23.64 11.33 31.87
CA GLY A 310 22.29 10.79 31.75
C GLY A 310 22.33 9.34 31.26
N GLY A 311 21.36 8.52 31.68
CA GLY A 311 21.26 7.15 31.20
C GLY A 311 20.66 7.04 29.79
N ASP A 312 20.82 5.86 29.19
CA ASP A 312 20.29 5.57 27.85
C ASP A 312 18.77 5.77 27.75
N GLY A 313 18.29 6.06 26.54
CA GLY A 313 16.89 6.46 26.30
C GLY A 313 16.68 7.98 26.32
N GLY A 314 17.73 8.75 26.01
CA GLY A 314 17.66 10.20 25.83
C GLY A 314 17.59 11.01 27.12
N ALA A 315 18.09 10.50 28.24
CA ALA A 315 18.12 11.26 29.49
C ALA A 315 19.20 12.34 29.50
N ASN A 316 18.97 13.44 30.20
CA ASN A 316 19.89 14.57 30.24
C ASN A 316 21.04 14.34 31.22
N GLY A 317 22.19 14.94 30.93
CA GLY A 317 23.29 15.04 31.88
C GLY A 317 22.95 15.93 33.08
N GLY A 318 23.50 15.59 34.24
CA GLY A 318 23.37 16.38 35.46
C GLY A 318 24.13 17.70 35.36
N ALA A 319 23.65 18.74 36.04
CA ALA A 319 24.35 20.02 36.11
C ALA A 319 25.58 19.94 37.04
N GLY A 320 26.62 20.70 36.73
CA GLY A 320 27.74 20.91 37.64
C GLY A 320 27.35 21.76 38.85
N GLY A 321 27.96 21.46 39.99
CA GLY A 321 27.76 22.19 41.23
C GLY A 321 28.44 23.56 41.20
N ALA A 322 27.88 24.54 41.91
CA ALA A 322 28.52 25.84 42.06
C ALA A 322 29.78 25.72 42.93
N GLY A 323 30.82 26.49 42.61
CA GLY A 323 31.98 26.66 43.47
C GLY A 323 31.66 27.49 44.71
N GLY A 324 32.30 27.13 45.82
CA GLY A 324 32.12 27.80 47.11
C GLY A 324 32.66 29.23 47.10
N GLN A 325 32.13 30.05 47.99
CA GLN A 325 32.51 31.46 48.16
C GLN A 325 33.67 31.58 49.16
N ALA A 326 34.69 32.36 48.83
CA ALA A 326 35.79 32.66 49.74
C ALA A 326 35.79 34.14 50.15
N ALA A 327 36.02 34.41 51.44
CA ALA A 327 35.95 35.75 51.99
C ALA A 327 36.88 35.91 53.21
N SER A 328 37.84 36.84 53.13
CA SER A 328 38.79 37.15 54.21
C SER A 328 39.43 38.53 54.03
N ALA A 329 40.09 39.05 55.08
CA ALA A 329 40.94 40.25 54.97
C ALA A 329 42.32 39.95 54.33
N GLY A 330 42.73 38.67 54.26
CA GLY A 330 43.88 38.19 53.51
C GLY A 330 43.52 37.65 52.11
N SER A 331 44.46 36.95 51.46
CA SER A 331 44.28 36.41 50.11
C SER A 331 43.20 35.33 50.07
N SER A 332 42.29 35.44 49.11
CA SER A 332 41.13 34.54 49.00
C SER A 332 40.89 34.07 47.57
N VAL A 333 40.46 32.82 47.43
CA VAL A 333 40.19 32.17 46.15
C VAL A 333 38.84 31.47 46.22
N GLY A 334 37.91 31.92 45.38
CA GLY A 334 36.61 31.26 45.21
C GLY A 334 36.79 29.91 44.53
N GLY A 335 35.92 28.96 44.85
CA GLY A 335 35.96 27.63 44.25
C GLY A 335 35.54 27.65 42.79
N ASP A 336 36.12 26.80 41.96
CA ASP A 336 35.66 26.62 40.58
C ASP A 336 34.29 25.91 40.55
N GLY A 337 33.46 26.23 39.56
CA GLY A 337 32.24 25.48 39.29
C GLY A 337 32.54 24.11 38.69
N GLY A 338 31.74 23.10 39.02
CA GLY A 338 31.87 21.77 38.44
C GLY A 338 31.39 21.70 37.00
N ASN A 339 31.88 20.74 36.22
CA ASN A 339 31.43 20.56 34.84
C ASN A 339 30.05 19.89 34.79
N GLY A 340 29.27 20.18 33.74
CA GLY A 340 28.04 19.45 33.44
C GLY A 340 28.32 18.05 32.89
N GLY A 341 27.42 17.11 33.18
CA GLY A 341 27.50 15.73 32.69
C GLY A 341 27.03 15.59 31.25
N ALA A 342 27.45 14.52 30.56
CA ALA A 342 27.01 14.24 29.19
C ALA A 342 25.54 13.77 29.15
N GLY A 343 24.83 14.02 28.05
CA GLY A 343 23.54 13.39 27.78
C GLY A 343 23.67 11.88 27.54
N GLY A 344 22.58 11.14 27.78
CA GLY A 344 22.47 9.72 27.49
C GLY A 344 22.02 9.43 26.05
N THR A 345 22.44 8.30 25.49
CA THR A 345 22.15 7.96 24.08
C THR A 345 20.65 7.78 23.83
N GLY A 346 20.18 8.16 22.63
CA GLY A 346 18.78 7.95 22.24
C GLY A 346 18.49 6.49 21.86
N THR A 347 17.25 6.03 22.01
CA THR A 347 16.80 4.78 21.38
C THR A 347 16.65 4.95 19.87
N ASN A 348 16.62 3.84 19.12
CA ASN A 348 16.54 3.88 17.64
C ASN A 348 15.42 4.82 17.14
N GLY A 349 15.80 5.78 16.29
CA GLY A 349 14.88 6.79 15.75
C GLY A 349 14.55 7.94 16.69
N HIS A 350 15.18 8.04 17.86
CA HIS A 350 14.95 9.09 18.86
C HIS A 350 16.22 9.87 19.18
N ALA A 351 16.03 11.15 19.52
CA ALA A 351 17.12 12.05 19.85
C ALA A 351 17.89 11.62 21.12
N GLY A 352 19.19 11.92 21.15
CA GLY A 352 20.00 11.84 22.35
C GLY A 352 19.59 12.88 23.41
N GLY A 353 19.98 12.63 24.66
CA GLY A 353 19.77 13.57 25.76
C GLY A 353 20.67 14.79 25.66
N ALA A 354 20.23 15.91 26.23
CA ALA A 354 21.05 17.11 26.33
C ALA A 354 22.17 16.94 27.38
N GLY A 355 23.30 17.62 27.19
CA GLY A 355 24.31 17.74 28.23
C GLY A 355 23.83 18.65 29.38
N GLY A 356 24.39 18.43 30.56
CA GLY A 356 24.12 19.26 31.74
C GLY A 356 24.82 20.61 31.67
N ALA A 357 24.28 21.62 32.35
CA ALA A 357 24.93 22.92 32.47
C ALA A 357 26.19 22.83 33.36
N GLY A 358 27.20 23.66 33.08
CA GLY A 358 28.32 23.85 34.00
C GLY A 358 27.91 24.67 35.23
N GLY A 359 28.60 24.45 36.34
CA GLY A 359 28.39 25.18 37.58
C GLY A 359 28.99 26.59 37.56
N ALA A 360 28.41 27.51 38.31
CA ALA A 360 28.99 28.84 38.47
C ALA A 360 30.26 28.80 39.35
N GLY A 361 31.24 29.63 39.05
CA GLY A 361 32.39 29.85 39.93
C GLY A 361 32.04 30.66 41.18
N GLY A 362 32.79 30.44 42.25
CA GLY A 362 32.68 31.16 43.51
C GLY A 362 33.33 32.54 43.47
N ARG A 363 32.94 33.45 44.37
CA ARG A 363 33.58 34.77 44.52
C ARG A 363 34.79 34.63 45.45
N GLY A 364 35.80 35.47 45.22
CA GLY A 364 36.98 35.56 46.08
C GLY A 364 37.13 36.96 46.68
N GLY A 365 37.05 37.03 48.00
CA GLY A 365 37.54 38.13 48.83
C GLY A 365 36.62 39.30 49.04
N TRP A 366 36.98 40.11 50.03
CA TRP A 366 36.34 41.41 50.28
C TRP A 366 37.11 42.58 49.68
N LEU A 367 38.44 42.49 49.72
CA LEU A 367 39.34 43.55 49.25
C LEU A 367 40.38 43.04 48.25
N VAL A 368 40.94 41.84 48.49
CA VAL A 368 41.88 41.16 47.58
C VAL A 368 41.51 39.68 47.48
N GLY A 369 41.19 39.22 46.27
CA GLY A 369 40.88 37.82 46.00
C GLY A 369 40.57 37.54 44.53
N ASN A 370 40.68 36.27 44.14
CA ASN A 370 40.33 35.79 42.81
C ASN A 370 39.02 34.99 42.89
N GLY A 371 38.07 35.27 41.99
CA GLY A 371 36.93 34.38 41.80
C GLY A 371 37.35 33.03 41.22
N GLY A 372 36.53 32.02 41.44
CA GLY A 372 36.63 30.74 40.74
C GLY A 372 36.06 30.84 39.33
N ASN A 373 36.56 29.97 38.46
CA ASN A 373 36.08 29.84 37.10
C ASN A 373 34.71 29.13 37.08
N GLY A 374 33.90 29.41 36.06
CA GLY A 374 32.73 28.57 35.78
C GLY A 374 33.14 27.20 35.26
N GLY A 375 32.28 26.20 35.48
CA GLY A 375 32.42 24.89 34.89
C GLY A 375 31.95 24.85 33.43
N ASN A 376 32.47 23.90 32.67
CA ASN A 376 32.05 23.69 31.29
C ASN A 376 30.69 23.00 31.22
N GLY A 377 29.92 23.28 30.17
CA GLY A 377 28.72 22.48 29.86
C GLY A 377 29.08 21.07 29.43
N GLY A 378 28.17 20.14 29.66
CA GLY A 378 28.26 18.76 29.18
C GLY A 378 27.90 18.65 27.70
N ASN A 379 28.42 17.61 27.06
CA ASN A 379 28.11 17.31 25.67
C ASN A 379 26.73 16.67 25.56
N GLY A 380 25.98 17.00 24.50
CA GLY A 380 24.80 16.22 24.11
C GLY A 380 25.18 14.82 23.63
N ALA A 381 24.22 13.90 23.67
CA ALA A 381 24.40 12.55 23.18
C ALA A 381 23.99 12.40 21.70
N ALA A 382 24.50 11.35 21.07
CA ALA A 382 24.09 10.97 19.72
C ALA A 382 22.67 10.41 19.69
N ASP A 383 22.00 10.61 18.57
CA ASP A 383 20.70 10.03 18.26
C ASP A 383 20.80 8.51 18.11
N GLY A 384 19.73 7.79 18.41
CA GLY A 384 19.68 6.36 18.21
C GLY A 384 19.60 6.02 16.71
N ASN A 385 20.41 5.06 16.28
CA ASN A 385 20.51 4.66 14.87
C ASN A 385 19.14 4.30 14.29
N PRO A 386 18.75 4.81 13.11
CA PRO A 386 17.58 4.28 12.40
C PRO A 386 17.85 2.81 12.07
N GLY A 387 17.07 1.92 12.68
CA GLY A 387 17.07 0.48 12.37
C GLY A 387 16.38 0.20 11.06
#